data_AF-A0A2D4LIL9-F1
#
_entry.id   AF-A0A2D4LIL9-F1
#
_cell.length_a   1.000
_cell.length_b   1.000
_cell.length_c   1.000
_cell.angle_alpha   90.00
_cell.angle_beta   90.00
_cell.angle_gamma   90.00
#
_symmetry.space_group_name_H-M   'P 1'
#
loop_
_entity.id
_entity.type
_entity.pdbx_description
1 polymer ?
#
loop_
_entity_poly.entity_id
_entity_poly.type
_entity_poly.pdbx_seq_one_letter_code
_entity_poly.pdbx_strand_id
1 'polypeptide(L)'
;MLLGTMPRQELPLPEGWEEARDYDGKVYYIDHATKTTSWVDPRDRYTKPLTFADCISDELPLGWEEAYDPQVGIYYIDHNTKTTQIEDPRVQWRQEQEHMLKDYLIMAQEALTAQKEVYQVKQQRLELAQQEYKQLHDVWEHKLGSQTSCMYFKL
;
A
#
# COMPACT_ATOMS: atom_id res chain seq x y z
N MET A 1 -16.22 -24.94 18.51
CA MET A 1 -17.50 -24.45 17.96
C MET A 1 -17.16 -23.60 16.76
N LEU A 2 -17.50 -24.08 15.55
CA LEU A 2 -17.26 -23.37 14.31
C LEU A 2 -18.20 -22.16 14.28
N LEU A 3 -17.67 -20.95 14.11
CA LEU A 3 -18.45 -19.74 13.85
C LEU A 3 -19.05 -19.89 12.45
N GLY A 4 -20.21 -20.53 12.37
CA GLY A 4 -21.03 -20.52 11.16
C GLY A 4 -21.50 -19.10 10.90
N THR A 5 -21.19 -18.59 9.71
CA THR A 5 -21.77 -17.36 9.18
C THR A 5 -23.29 -17.48 9.24
N MET A 6 -23.96 -16.63 10.03
CA MET A 6 -25.42 -16.66 10.08
C MET A 6 -25.98 -16.13 8.75
N PRO A 7 -26.88 -16.88 8.08
CA PRO A 7 -27.43 -16.45 6.80
C PRO A 7 -28.24 -15.16 6.98
N ARG A 8 -28.12 -14.23 6.03
CA ARG A 8 -28.71 -12.86 6.08
C ARG A 8 -30.19 -12.81 6.45
N GLN A 9 -30.93 -13.90 6.16
CA GLN A 9 -32.37 -14.01 6.40
C GLN A 9 -32.75 -14.15 7.88
N GLU A 10 -31.82 -14.48 8.78
CA GLU A 10 -32.13 -14.68 10.21
C GLU A 10 -32.03 -13.40 11.06
N LEU A 11 -31.45 -12.32 10.53
CA LEU A 11 -31.31 -11.05 11.25
C LEU A 11 -32.51 -10.13 10.96
N PRO A 12 -33.19 -9.60 11.99
CA PRO A 12 -34.24 -8.60 11.79
C PRO A 12 -33.64 -7.31 11.22
N LEU A 13 -34.43 -6.58 10.42
CA LEU A 13 -34.02 -5.25 9.98
C LEU A 13 -33.84 -4.33 11.20
N PRO A 14 -32.84 -3.43 11.19
CA PRO A 14 -32.70 -2.43 12.24
C PRO A 14 -33.95 -1.55 12.36
N GLU A 15 -34.14 -0.96 13.53
CA GLU A 15 -35.29 -0.08 13.77
C GLU A 15 -35.34 1.06 12.74
N GLY A 16 -36.53 1.30 12.18
CA GLY A 16 -36.74 2.32 11.16
C GLY A 16 -36.37 1.90 9.73
N TRP A 17 -35.90 0.66 9.51
CA TRP A 17 -35.66 0.13 8.17
C TRP A 17 -36.83 -0.72 7.66
N GLU A 18 -37.14 -0.58 6.38
CA GLU A 18 -38.16 -1.37 5.67
C GLU A 18 -37.58 -1.98 4.39
N GLU A 19 -37.92 -3.23 4.12
CA GLU A 19 -37.63 -3.91 2.85
C GLU A 19 -38.79 -3.68 1.87
N ALA A 20 -38.48 -3.18 0.68
CA ALA A 20 -39.42 -2.97 -0.40
C ALA A 20 -38.89 -3.58 -1.71
N ARG A 21 -39.76 -3.68 -2.72
CA ARG A 21 -39.40 -4.17 -4.06
C ARG A 21 -39.77 -3.15 -5.11
N ASP A 22 -38.89 -2.96 -6.08
CA ASP A 22 -39.18 -2.11 -7.24
C ASP A 22 -40.10 -2.83 -8.25
N TYR A 23 -40.38 -2.18 -9.38
CA TYR A 23 -41.23 -2.71 -10.44
C TYR A 23 -40.62 -3.93 -11.14
N ASP A 24 -39.29 -4.05 -11.13
CA ASP A 24 -38.53 -5.18 -11.68
C ASP A 24 -38.40 -6.33 -10.65
N GLY A 25 -38.92 -6.14 -9.44
CA GLY A 25 -38.84 -7.10 -8.34
C GLY A 25 -37.50 -7.10 -7.59
N LYS A 26 -36.58 -6.18 -7.88
CA LYS A 26 -35.35 -6.00 -7.11
C LYS A 26 -35.67 -5.43 -5.73
N VAL A 27 -35.03 -6.00 -4.72
CA VAL A 27 -35.18 -5.58 -3.34
C VAL A 27 -34.36 -4.32 -3.08
N TYR A 28 -34.97 -3.35 -2.43
CA TYR A 28 -34.30 -2.16 -1.91
C TYR A 28 -34.77 -1.88 -0.48
N TYR A 29 -34.00 -1.08 0.25
CA TYR A 29 -34.22 -0.80 1.67
C TYR A 29 -34.52 0.68 1.87
N ILE A 30 -35.52 0.97 2.69
CA ILE A 30 -35.97 2.31 3.03
C ILE A 30 -35.58 2.60 4.48
N ASP A 31 -34.80 3.65 4.69
CA ASP A 31 -34.50 4.18 6.02
C ASP A 31 -35.50 5.30 6.35
N HIS A 32 -36.43 5.01 7.25
CA HIS A 32 -37.47 5.95 7.69
C HIS A 32 -36.94 7.03 8.62
N ALA A 33 -35.80 6.84 9.27
CA ALA A 33 -35.20 7.85 10.15
C ALA A 33 -34.53 8.95 9.32
N THR A 34 -33.80 8.57 8.27
CA THR A 34 -33.13 9.52 7.36
C THR A 34 -33.95 9.89 6.13
N LYS A 35 -35.08 9.21 5.90
CA LYS A 35 -35.92 9.35 4.70
C LYS A 35 -35.13 9.09 3.41
N THR A 36 -34.25 8.09 3.44
CA THR A 36 -33.42 7.68 2.30
C THR A 36 -33.75 6.27 1.83
N THR A 37 -33.31 5.93 0.62
CA THR A 37 -33.41 4.59 0.05
C THR A 37 -32.03 4.09 -0.34
N SER A 38 -31.82 2.78 -0.23
CA SER A 38 -30.53 2.13 -0.46
C SER A 38 -30.72 0.76 -1.11
N TRP A 39 -29.86 0.43 -2.06
CA TRP A 39 -29.73 -0.92 -2.62
C TRP A 39 -28.93 -1.87 -1.72
N VAL A 40 -28.21 -1.30 -0.73
CA VAL A 40 -27.41 -2.06 0.23
C VAL A 40 -28.27 -2.40 1.45
N ASP A 41 -28.33 -3.68 1.79
CA ASP A 41 -28.99 -4.16 3.01
C ASP A 41 -28.30 -3.58 4.25
N PRO A 42 -29.02 -2.92 5.17
CA PRO A 42 -28.43 -2.39 6.39
C PRO A 42 -27.76 -3.47 7.26
N ARG A 43 -28.18 -4.73 7.13
CA ARG A 43 -27.62 -5.90 7.85
C ARG A 43 -26.29 -6.35 7.26
N ASP A 44 -26.01 -6.04 6.00
CA ASP A 44 -24.74 -6.41 5.34
C ASP A 44 -23.53 -5.77 6.05
N ARG A 45 -23.73 -4.67 6.79
CA ARG A 45 -22.66 -4.07 7.63
C ARG A 45 -22.10 -5.02 8.69
N TYR A 46 -22.88 -6.02 9.11
CA TYR A 46 -22.47 -6.98 10.15
C TYR A 46 -22.01 -8.31 9.57
N THR A 47 -22.35 -8.59 8.32
CA THR A 47 -22.14 -9.92 7.70
C THR A 47 -21.16 -9.88 6.54
N LYS A 48 -20.96 -8.73 5.88
CA LYS A 48 -20.02 -8.58 4.77
C LYS A 48 -18.70 -7.94 5.22
N PRO A 49 -17.58 -8.30 4.56
CA PRO A 49 -16.32 -7.60 4.74
C PRO A 49 -16.44 -6.14 4.31
N LEU A 50 -15.86 -5.23 5.09
CA LEU A 50 -15.88 -3.79 4.80
C LEU A 50 -14.95 -3.43 3.64
N THR A 51 -13.87 -4.19 3.48
CA THR A 51 -12.83 -3.93 2.48
C THR A 51 -12.49 -5.18 1.69
N PHE A 52 -11.87 -4.99 0.52
CA PHE A 52 -11.35 -6.09 -0.29
C PHE A 52 -10.30 -6.94 0.45
N ALA A 53 -9.60 -6.36 1.44
CA ALA A 53 -8.61 -7.09 2.24
C ALA A 53 -9.25 -8.15 3.17
N ASP A 54 -10.50 -7.92 3.58
CA ASP A 54 -11.22 -8.81 4.51
C ASP A 54 -12.06 -9.86 3.78
N CYS A 55 -12.11 -9.81 2.45
CA CYS A 55 -12.89 -10.74 1.64
C CYS A 55 -12.25 -12.14 1.66
N ILE A 56 -13.03 -13.14 2.05
CA ILE A 56 -12.63 -14.54 1.99
C ILE A 56 -13.34 -15.18 0.78
N SER A 57 -12.57 -15.89 -0.04
CA SER A 57 -13.08 -16.61 -1.22
C SER A 57 -13.73 -15.67 -2.25
N ASP A 58 -15.03 -15.86 -2.49
CA ASP A 58 -15.85 -15.32 -3.56
C ASP A 58 -16.87 -14.30 -3.04
N GLU A 59 -16.73 -13.86 -1.78
CA GLU A 59 -17.55 -12.79 -1.23
C GLU A 59 -17.08 -11.41 -1.75
N LEU A 60 -18.05 -10.56 -2.07
CA LEU A 60 -17.81 -9.17 -2.42
C LEU A 60 -17.96 -8.27 -1.18
N PRO A 61 -17.17 -7.18 -1.08
CA PRO A 61 -17.25 -6.29 0.06
C PRO A 61 -18.56 -5.51 0.11
N LEU A 62 -18.78 -4.83 1.25
CA LEU A 62 -19.97 -4.01 1.46
C LEU A 62 -20.19 -3.00 0.32
N GLY A 63 -21.41 -2.96 -0.19
CA GLY A 63 -21.80 -2.09 -1.29
C GLY A 63 -21.47 -2.62 -2.69
N TRP A 64 -20.78 -3.75 -2.81
CA TRP A 64 -20.58 -4.43 -4.10
C TRP A 64 -21.63 -5.51 -4.33
N GLU A 65 -22.08 -5.60 -5.58
CA GLU A 65 -23.05 -6.58 -6.06
C GLU A 65 -22.57 -7.19 -7.38
N GLU A 66 -22.70 -8.51 -7.50
CA GLU A 66 -22.53 -9.22 -8.76
C GLU A 66 -23.89 -9.30 -9.46
N ALA A 67 -23.94 -8.85 -10.70
CA ALA A 67 -25.14 -8.86 -11.53
C ALA A 67 -24.86 -9.57 -12.86
N TYR A 68 -25.93 -10.06 -13.50
CA TYR A 68 -25.86 -10.74 -14.78
C TYR A 68 -26.76 -10.04 -15.80
N ASP A 69 -26.19 -9.73 -16.95
CA ASP A 69 -26.90 -9.25 -18.13
C ASP A 69 -26.73 -10.25 -19.29
N PRO A 70 -27.78 -10.61 -20.04
CA PRO A 70 -27.67 -11.57 -21.15
C PRO A 70 -26.73 -11.17 -22.28
N GLN A 71 -26.47 -9.88 -22.48
CA GLN A 71 -25.59 -9.37 -23.54
C GLN A 71 -24.14 -9.23 -23.06
N VAL A 72 -23.94 -8.75 -21.83
CA VAL A 72 -22.60 -8.45 -21.28
C VAL A 72 -22.02 -9.63 -20.49
N GLY A 73 -22.87 -10.50 -19.95
CA GLY A 73 -22.50 -11.55 -19.01
C GLY A 73 -22.49 -11.03 -17.56
N ILE A 74 -21.58 -11.58 -16.75
CA ILE A 74 -21.40 -11.16 -15.36
C ILE A 74 -20.70 -9.81 -15.33
N TYR A 75 -21.23 -8.89 -14.51
CA TYR A 75 -20.65 -7.59 -14.25
C TYR A 75 -20.85 -7.20 -12.78
N TYR A 76 -20.09 -6.20 -12.34
CA TYR A 76 -20.04 -5.77 -10.95
C TYR A 76 -20.59 -4.35 -10.80
N ILE A 77 -21.38 -4.14 -9.76
CA ILE A 77 -22.00 -2.85 -9.42
C ILE A 77 -21.41 -2.39 -8.10
N ASP A 78 -20.84 -1.19 -8.09
CA ASP A 78 -20.40 -0.53 -6.86
C ASP A 78 -21.44 0.51 -6.43
N HIS A 79 -22.21 0.18 -5.41
CA HIS A 79 -23.20 1.09 -4.82
C HIS A 79 -22.57 2.21 -4.00
N ASN A 80 -21.28 2.13 -3.67
CA ASN A 80 -20.58 3.19 -2.94
C ASN A 80 -20.27 4.36 -3.88
N THR A 81 -19.70 4.06 -5.05
CA THR A 81 -19.33 5.07 -6.06
C THR A 81 -20.39 5.28 -7.14
N LYS A 82 -21.44 4.45 -7.17
CA LYS A 82 -22.51 4.45 -8.19
C LYS A 82 -21.97 4.15 -9.59
N THR A 83 -21.06 3.19 -9.68
CA THR A 83 -20.41 2.78 -10.93
C THR A 83 -20.68 1.31 -11.24
N THR A 84 -20.43 0.93 -12.49
CA THR A 84 -20.52 -0.46 -12.95
C THR A 84 -19.28 -0.79 -13.77
N GLN A 85 -18.83 -2.04 -13.68
CA GLN A 85 -17.63 -2.52 -14.37
C GLN A 85 -17.75 -3.99 -14.73
N ILE A 86 -17.04 -4.40 -15.78
CA ILE A 86 -16.99 -5.80 -16.23
C ILE A 86 -15.93 -6.59 -15.44
N GLU A 87 -14.81 -5.95 -15.13
CA GLU A 87 -13.69 -6.59 -14.45
C GLU A 87 -14.01 -6.89 -12.98
N ASP A 88 -13.58 -8.06 -12.51
CA ASP A 88 -13.75 -8.43 -11.10
C ASP A 88 -12.92 -7.50 -10.20
N PRO A 89 -13.58 -6.73 -9.32
CA PRO A 89 -12.90 -5.75 -8.47
C PRO A 89 -11.92 -6.39 -7.48
N ARG A 90 -12.11 -7.68 -7.13
CA ARG A 90 -11.17 -8.43 -6.28
C ARG A 90 -9.87 -8.73 -7.01
N VAL A 91 -9.95 -8.97 -8.32
CA VAL A 91 -8.78 -9.18 -9.17
C VAL A 91 -8.02 -7.88 -9.33
N GLN A 92 -8.74 -6.79 -9.65
CA GLN A 92 -8.13 -5.45 -9.76
C GLN A 92 -7.44 -5.05 -8.46
N TRP A 93 -8.12 -5.18 -7.31
CA TRP A 93 -7.54 -4.84 -6.02
C TRP A 93 -6.26 -5.64 -5.72
N ARG A 94 -6.24 -6.95 -5.98
CA ARG A 94 -5.02 -7.76 -5.80
C ARG A 94 -3.89 -7.30 -6.71
N GLN A 95 -4.19 -6.99 -7.97
CA GLN A 95 -3.19 -6.50 -8.92
C GLN A 95 -2.60 -5.16 -8.48
N GLU A 96 -3.42 -4.23 -8.00
CA GLU A 96 -2.98 -2.94 -7.47
C GLU A 96 -2.07 -3.11 -6.25
N GLN A 97 -2.43 -3.99 -5.31
CA GLN A 97 -1.59 -4.29 -4.16
C GLN A 97 -0.24 -4.89 -4.57
N GLU A 98 -0.25 -5.82 -5.51
CA GLU A 98 0.98 -6.41 -6.04
C GLU A 98 1.85 -5.36 -6.75
N HIS A 99 1.25 -4.48 -7.55
CA HIS A 99 1.94 -3.41 -8.24
C HIS A 99 2.60 -2.45 -7.25
N MET A 100 1.87 -1.98 -6.25
CA MET A 100 2.38 -1.09 -5.22
C MET A 100 3.60 -1.67 -4.50
N LEU A 101 3.54 -2.96 -4.14
CA LEU A 101 4.65 -3.64 -3.47
C LEU A 101 5.87 -3.78 -4.39
N LYS A 102 5.65 -4.04 -5.69
CA LYS A 102 6.73 -4.08 -6.69
C LYS A 102 7.40 -2.72 -6.84
N ASP A 103 6.63 -1.65 -6.92
CA ASP A 103 7.18 -0.28 -7.03
C ASP A 103 8.04 0.06 -5.81
N TYR A 104 7.55 -0.27 -4.61
CA TYR A 104 8.31 -0.06 -3.38
C TYR A 104 9.62 -0.85 -3.38
N LEU A 105 9.59 -2.11 -3.81
CA LEU A 105 10.77 -2.95 -3.91
C LEU A 105 11.81 -2.36 -4.89
N ILE A 106 11.36 -1.86 -6.04
CA ILE A 106 12.23 -1.22 -7.03
C ILE A 106 12.88 0.03 -6.41
N MET A 107 12.09 0.92 -5.82
CA MET A 107 12.62 2.14 -5.19
C MET A 107 13.62 1.82 -4.08
N ALA A 108 13.33 0.82 -3.24
CA ALA A 108 14.24 0.39 -2.18
C ALA A 108 15.56 -0.14 -2.74
N GLN A 109 15.51 -0.89 -3.84
CA GLN A 109 16.69 -1.43 -4.52
C GLN A 109 17.55 -0.33 -5.16
N GLU A 110 16.91 0.66 -5.79
CA GLU A 110 17.59 1.82 -6.37
C GLU A 110 18.26 2.66 -5.27
N ALA A 111 17.55 2.94 -4.18
CA ALA A 111 18.09 3.65 -3.03
C ALA A 111 19.29 2.93 -2.41
N LEU A 112 19.22 1.60 -2.27
CA LEU A 112 20.33 0.79 -1.76
C LEU A 112 21.55 0.85 -2.70
N THR A 113 21.30 0.81 -4.01
CA THR A 113 22.36 0.92 -5.02
C THR A 113 23.05 2.28 -4.93
N ALA A 114 22.29 3.37 -4.93
CA ALA A 114 22.82 4.72 -4.77
C ALA A 114 23.60 4.89 -3.45
N GLN A 115 23.10 4.31 -2.35
CA GLN A 115 23.80 4.36 -1.06
C GLN A 115 25.14 3.62 -1.09
N LYS A 116 25.23 2.49 -1.80
CA LYS A 116 26.49 1.75 -2.01
C LYS A 116 27.49 2.57 -2.81
N GLU A 117 27.04 3.25 -3.87
CA GLU A 117 27.90 4.12 -4.68
C GLU A 117 28.46 5.28 -3.83
N VAL A 118 27.60 5.95 -3.06
CA VAL A 118 28.02 7.00 -2.14
C VAL A 118 29.02 6.49 -1.11
N TYR A 119 28.80 5.29 -0.58
CA TYR A 119 29.73 4.66 0.35
C TYR A 119 31.11 4.41 -0.28
N GLN A 120 31.14 3.86 -1.49
CA GLN A 120 32.38 3.63 -2.23
C GLN A 120 33.14 4.93 -2.50
N VAL A 121 32.45 5.98 -2.94
CA VAL A 121 33.06 7.30 -3.15
C VAL A 121 33.64 7.85 -1.84
N LYS A 122 32.96 7.67 -0.72
CA LYS A 122 33.47 8.09 0.59
C LYS A 122 34.73 7.31 1.00
N GLN A 123 34.79 6.01 0.74
CA GLN A 123 36.01 5.22 1.00
C GLN A 123 37.18 5.72 0.14
N GLN A 124 36.98 5.90 -1.16
CA GLN A 124 38.01 6.42 -2.06
C GLN A 124 38.53 7.80 -1.63
N ARG A 125 37.61 8.72 -1.23
CA ARG A 125 37.99 10.05 -0.73
C ARG A 125 38.77 9.99 0.58
N LEU A 126 38.42 9.05 1.46
CA LEU A 126 39.13 8.85 2.72
C LEU A 126 40.56 8.35 2.47
N GLU A 127 40.74 7.39 1.56
CA GLU A 127 42.06 6.88 1.19
C GLU A 127 42.95 7.98 0.62
N LEU A 128 42.40 8.81 -0.28
CA LEU A 128 43.13 9.95 -0.84
C LEU A 128 43.55 10.94 0.26
N ALA A 129 42.64 11.30 1.16
CA ALA A 129 42.94 12.21 2.27
C ALA A 129 44.02 11.64 3.21
N GLN A 130 44.01 10.33 3.47
CA GLN A 130 45.05 9.65 4.26
C GLN A 130 46.42 9.70 3.56
N GLN A 131 46.46 9.52 2.23
CA GLN A 131 47.68 9.61 1.45
C GLN A 131 48.24 11.04 1.47
N GLU A 132 47.41 12.05 1.23
CA GLU A 132 47.80 13.47 1.27
C GLU A 132 48.32 13.85 2.66
N TYR A 133 47.63 13.43 3.72
CA TYR A 133 48.07 13.66 5.09
C TYR A 133 49.47 13.07 5.34
N LYS A 134 49.70 11.82 4.93
CA LYS A 134 50.98 11.14 5.10
C LYS A 134 52.11 11.87 4.35
N GLN A 135 51.86 12.28 3.10
CA GLN A 135 52.85 13.02 2.32
C GLN A 135 53.21 14.36 2.98
N LEU A 136 52.21 15.12 3.45
CA LEU A 136 52.44 16.38 4.15
C LEU A 136 53.21 16.17 5.46
N HIS A 137 52.89 15.12 6.20
CA HIS A 137 53.58 14.75 7.43
C HIS A 137 55.06 14.42 7.16
N ASP A 138 55.35 13.60 6.13
CA ASP A 138 56.73 13.25 5.75
C ASP A 138 57.56 14.48 5.34
N VAL A 139 56.97 15.41 4.57
CA VAL A 139 57.61 16.68 4.19
C VAL A 139 57.89 17.56 5.40
N TRP A 140 56.96 17.62 6.36
CA TRP A 140 57.11 18.39 7.59
C TRP A 140 58.23 17.82 8.47
N GLU A 141 58.26 16.49 8.68
CA GLU A 141 59.30 15.79 9.45
C GLU A 141 60.69 16.02 8.85
N HIS A 142 60.84 15.86 7.53
CA HIS A 142 62.12 16.11 6.85
C HIS A 142 62.59 17.56 7.03
N LYS A 143 61.67 18.54 6.98
CA LYS A 143 61.99 19.96 7.19
C LYS A 143 62.44 20.22 8.63
N LEU A 144 61.79 19.60 9.62
CA LEU A 144 62.17 19.70 11.04
C LEU A 144 63.56 19.08 11.29
N GLY A 145 63.82 17.89 10.75
CA GLY A 145 65.11 17.21 10.86
C GLY A 145 66.26 17.95 10.16
N SER A 146 65.98 18.61 9.03
CA SER A 146 66.96 19.46 8.36
C SER A 146 67.24 20.76 9.12
N GLN A 147 66.24 21.33 9.81
CA GLN A 147 66.43 22.51 10.68
C GLN A 147 67.24 22.19 11.94
N THR A 148 67.02 21.04 12.58
CA THR A 148 67.79 20.63 13.75
C THR A 148 69.25 20.33 13.37
N SER A 149 69.51 19.72 12.22
CA SER A 149 70.88 19.48 11.71
C SER A 149 71.65 20.78 11.38
N CYS A 150 70.98 21.86 11.00
CA CYS A 150 71.62 23.15 10.71
C CYS A 150 72.04 23.90 11.99
N MET A 151 71.38 23.62 13.11
CA MET A 151 71.72 24.22 14.41
C MET A 151 72.96 23.59 15.07
N TYR A 152 73.40 22.40 14.62
CA TYR A 152 74.61 21.73 15.13
C TYR A 152 75.91 22.06 14.36
N PHE A 153 75.85 22.88 13.30
CA PHE A 153 77.01 23.28 12.49
C PHE A 153 77.48 24.73 12.74
N LYS A 154 77.12 25.32 13.89
CA LYS A 154 77.49 26.71 14.28
C LYS A 154 78.29 26.84 15.59
N LEU A 155 78.93 25.77 16.06
CA LEU A 155 79.98 25.83 17.10
C LEU A 155 81.34 25.96 16.43
#